data_AF-A0A831RUD6-F1
#
_entry.id   AF-A0A831RUD6-F1
#
_cell.length_a   1.000
_cell.length_b   1.000
_cell.length_c   1.000
_cell.angle_alpha   90.00
_cell.angle_beta   90.00
_cell.angle_gamma   90.00
#
_symmetry.space_group_name_H-M   'P 1'
#
loop_
_entity.id
_entity.type
_entity.pdbx_description
1 polymer ?
#
loop_
_entity_poly.entity_id
_entity_poly.type
_entity_poly.pdbx_seq_one_letter_code
_entity_poly.pdbx_strand_id
1 'polypeptide(L)' 'MSEPATLQRVLQRHFVGYADRHRLDGHRLKVCRHLLNCHTPALGGIQYQCDQCHCQVPQYHSCRDRHCPQ' A
#
# COMPACT_ATOMS: atom_id res chain seq x y z
N MET A 1 1.81 -11.71 18.56
CA MET A 1 2.13 -12.17 17.18
C MET A 1 2.89 -11.05 16.51
N SER A 2 4.15 -11.27 16.14
CA SER A 2 4.97 -10.25 15.47
C SER A 2 4.40 -9.99 14.08
N GLU A 3 3.99 -8.75 13.84
CA GLU A 3 3.43 -8.35 12.55
C GLU A 3 4.53 -8.39 11.47
N PRO A 4 4.29 -8.99 10.30
CA PRO A 4 5.31 -9.08 9.26
C PRO A 4 5.73 -7.67 8.81
N ALA A 5 7.04 -7.43 8.82
CA ALA A 5 7.60 -6.17 8.34
C ALA A 5 7.48 -6.10 6.81
N THR A 6 6.41 -5.50 6.30
CA THR A 6 6.26 -5.23 4.86
C THR A 6 6.93 -3.91 4.48
N LEU A 7 7.35 -3.79 3.22
CA LEU A 7 7.90 -2.53 2.69
C LEU A 7 6.90 -1.38 2.84
N GLN A 8 5.62 -1.63 2.60
CA GLN A 8 4.56 -0.63 2.79
C GLN A 8 4.51 -0.11 4.23
N ARG A 9 4.62 -1.01 5.23
CA ARG A 9 4.61 -0.65 6.65
C ARG A 9 5.82 0.23 7.03
N VAL A 10 6.99 -0.08 6.49
CA VAL A 10 8.21 0.72 6.70
C VAL A 10 8.04 2.11 6.10
N LEU A 11 7.53 2.21 4.86
CA LEU A 11 7.27 3.49 4.21
C LEU A 11 6.22 4.30 4.98
N GLN A 12 5.12 3.69 5.42
CA GLN A 12 4.08 4.38 6.21
C GLN A 12 4.64 5.03 7.48
N ARG A 13 5.61 4.38 8.15
CA ARG A 13 6.19 4.89 9.40
C ARG A 13 7.28 5.93 9.20
N HIS A 14 8.07 5.81 8.14
CA HIS A 14 9.34 6.56 8.03
C HIS A 14 9.47 7.44 6.80
N PHE A 15 8.59 7.31 5.79
CA PHE A 15 8.78 7.99 4.51
C PHE A 15 8.79 9.51 4.62
N VAL A 16 7.90 10.12 5.41
CA VAL A 16 7.84 11.59 5.57
C VAL A 16 9.17 12.12 6.12
N GLY A 17 9.62 11.59 7.26
CA GLY A 17 10.89 12.02 7.86
C GLY A 17 12.12 11.72 7.00
N TYR A 18 12.06 10.69 6.15
CA TYR A 18 13.09 10.40 5.16
C TYR A 18 13.08 11.42 4.02
N ALA A 19 11.92 11.71 3.45
CA ALA A 19 11.75 12.65 2.33
C ALA A 19 12.08 14.10 2.71
N ASP A 20 11.88 14.49 3.97
CA ASP A 20 12.27 15.81 4.48
C ASP A 20 13.79 15.99 4.55
N ARG A 21 14.53 14.90 4.84
CA ARG A 21 16.00 14.92 4.99
C ARG A 21 16.73 14.61 3.69
N HIS A 22 16.10 13.85 2.80
CA HIS A 22 16.70 13.36 1.57
C HIS A 22 15.83 13.72 0.37
N ARG A 23 16.38 14.52 -0.54
CA ARG A 23 15.72 14.81 -1.82
C ARG A 23 15.68 13.56 -2.68
N LEU A 24 14.46 13.10 -2.96
CA LEU A 24 14.17 12.05 -3.92
C LEU A 24 13.82 12.66 -5.28
N ASP A 25 14.28 12.02 -6.35
CA ASP A 25 13.82 12.37 -7.70
C ASP A 25 12.35 11.94 -7.91
N GLY A 26 11.74 12.48 -8.97
CA GLY A 26 10.33 12.25 -9.27
C GLY A 26 9.97 10.78 -9.50
N HIS A 27 10.88 9.96 -10.02
CA HIS A 27 10.61 8.54 -10.23
C HIS A 27 10.50 7.81 -8.89
N ARG A 28 11.45 8.04 -7.98
CA ARG A 28 11.42 7.44 -6.63
C ARG A 28 10.20 7.90 -5.84
N LEU A 29 9.84 9.19 -5.89
CA LEU A 29 8.63 9.70 -5.25
C LEU A 29 7.36 9.01 -5.78
N LYS A 30 7.28 8.80 -7.09
CA LYS A 30 6.15 8.09 -7.72
C LYS A 30 6.05 6.65 -7.24
N VAL A 31 7.17 5.92 -7.20
CA VAL A 31 7.23 4.54 -6.68
C VAL A 31 6.79 4.51 -5.22
N CYS A 32 7.34 5.37 -4.35
CA CYS A 32 6.94 5.42 -2.94
C CYS A 32 5.43 5.68 -2.76
N ARG A 33 4.85 6.58 -3.57
CA ARG A 33 3.40 6.83 -3.55
C ARG A 33 2.58 5.63 -4.00
N HIS A 34 3.02 4.90 -5.03
CA HIS A 34 2.36 3.66 -5.44
C HIS A 34 2.40 2.61 -4.33
N LEU A 35 3.58 2.40 -3.72
CA LEU A 35 3.75 1.43 -2.63
C LEU A 35 2.91 1.78 -1.40
N LEU A 36 2.83 3.07 -1.03
CA LEU A 36 2.00 3.54 0.08
C LEU A 36 0.51 3.29 -0.16
N ASN A 37 0.04 3.44 -1.41
CA ASN A 37 -1.37 3.27 -1.76
C ASN A 37 -1.75 1.82 -2.07
N CYS A 38 -0.80 0.89 -2.17
CA CYS A 38 -1.06 -0.51 -2.55
C CYS A 38 -2.04 -1.18 -1.57
N HIS A 39 -3.08 -1.85 -2.07
CA HIS A 39 -4.13 -2.47 -1.24
C HIS A 39 -4.77 -1.53 -0.22
N THR A 40 -5.00 -0.28 -0.62
CA THR A 40 -5.76 0.70 0.18
C THR A 40 -6.98 1.20 -0.58
N PRO A 41 -7.96 1.83 0.09
CA PRO A 41 -9.10 2.46 -0.58
C PRO A 41 -8.71 3.46 -1.68
N ALA A 42 -7.51 4.04 -1.62
CA ALA A 42 -7.03 5.02 -2.60
C ALA A 42 -6.93 4.45 -4.03
N LEU A 43 -6.83 3.12 -4.18
CA LEU A 43 -6.80 2.45 -5.49
C LEU A 43 -8.14 1.85 -5.90
N GLY A 44 -9.20 2.08 -5.11
CA GLY A 44 -10.47 1.40 -5.26
C GLY A 44 -10.39 -0.10 -4.98
N GLY A 45 -11.49 -0.78 -5.21
CA GLY A 45 -11.61 -2.20 -4.93
C GLY A 45 -13.04 -2.68 -5.13
N ILE A 46 -13.27 -3.90 -4.67
CA ILE A 46 -14.57 -4.57 -4.71
C ILE A 46 -14.96 -5.02 -3.30
N GLN A 47 -16.24 -4.89 -2.99
CA GLN A 47 -16.83 -5.43 -1.77
C GLN A 47 -17.21 -6.87 -2.05
N TYR A 48 -16.49 -7.82 -1.48
CA TYR A 48 -16.90 -9.22 -1.53
C TYR A 48 -17.94 -9.47 -0.47
N GLN A 49 -18.94 -10.29 -0.80
CA GLN A 49 -19.91 -10.81 0.14
C GLN A 49 -19.83 -12.32 0.12
N CYS A 50 -19.74 -12.93 1.30
CA CYS A 50 -19.82 -14.38 1.43
C CYS A 50 -21.27 -14.84 1.21
N ASP A 51 -21.48 -15.82 0.32
CA ASP A 51 -22.83 -16.35 0.04
C ASP A 51 -23.40 -17.16 1.22
N GLN A 52 -22.55 -17.65 2.13
CA GLN A 52 -22.97 -18.46 3.28
C GLN A 52 -23.27 -17.64 4.54
N CYS A 53 -22.37 -16.72 4.92
CA CYS A 53 -22.50 -15.95 6.17
C CYS A 53 -22.81 -14.46 5.95
N HIS A 54 -22.89 -14.02 4.70
CA HIS A 54 -23.15 -12.62 4.31
C HIS A 54 -22.16 -11.58 4.86
N CYS A 55 -21.03 -12.02 5.42
CA CYS A 55 -19.95 -11.12 5.79
C CYS A 55 -19.43 -10.38 4.56
N GLN A 56 -19.21 -9.08 4.72
CA GLN A 56 -18.64 -8.24 3.68
C GLN A 56 -17.17 -7.94 3.98
N VAL A 57 -16.31 -8.15 2.99
CA VAL A 57 -14.87 -7.88 3.10
C VAL A 57 -14.45 -7.04 1.90
N PRO A 58 -13.86 -5.85 2.13
CA PRO A 58 -13.30 -5.08 1.05
C PRO A 58 -12.01 -5.72 0.54
N GLN A 59 -11.90 -5.87 -0.78
CA GLN A 59 -10.64 -6.23 -1.44
C GLN A 59 -10.18 -5.08 -2.32
N TYR A 60 -9.09 -4.43 -1.91
CA TYR A 60 -8.50 -3.31 -2.63
C TYR A 60 -7.54 -3.79 -3.72
N HIS A 61 -7.44 -3.02 -4.80
CA HIS A 61 -6.53 -3.31 -5.91
C HIS A 61 -5.07 -3.08 -5.54
N SER A 62 -4.16 -3.81 -6.20
CA SER A 62 -2.72 -3.59 -6.08
C SER A 62 -2.28 -2.37 -6.89
N CYS A 63 -1.14 -1.77 -6.51
CA CYS A 63 -0.62 -0.56 -7.17
C CYS A 63 -0.07 -0.80 -8.59
N ARG A 64 0.15 -2.07 -8.97
CA ARG A 64 0.72 -2.50 -10.27
C ARG A 64 2.08 -1.88 -10.60
N ASP A 65 2.80 -1.37 -9.60
CA ASP A 65 4.18 -0.91 -9.78
C ASP A 65 5.13 -2.12 -9.81
N ARG A 66 6.05 -2.14 -10.77
CA ARG A 66 7.03 -3.24 -10.95
C ARG A 66 7.98 -3.43 -9.76
N HIS A 67 8.11 -2.43 -8.88
CA HIS A 67 8.93 -2.49 -7.68
C HIS A 67 8.14 -2.91 -6.43
N CYS A 68 6.84 -3.21 -6.57
CA CYS A 68 6.00 -3.68 -5.48
C CYS A 68 6.30 -5.15 -5.16
N PRO A 69 6.62 -5.51 -3.90
CA PRO A 69 6.89 -6.89 -3.48
C PRO A 69 5.62 -7.66 -3.07
N GLN A 70 4.44 -7.09 -3.30
CA GLN A 70 3.12 -7.67 -2.99
C GLN A 70 2.46 -8.13 -4.28
#